data_AF-A0A9P5RRD4-F1
#
_entry.id   AF-A0A9P5RRD4-F1
#
_cell.length_a   1.000
_cell.length_b   1.000
_cell.length_c   1.000
_cell.angle_alpha   90.00
_cell.angle_beta   90.00
_cell.angle_gamma   90.00
#
_symmetry.space_group_name_H-M   'P 1'
#
loop_
_entity.id
_entity.type
_entity.pdbx_description
1 polymer ?
#
loop_
_entity_poly.entity_id
_entity_poly.type
_entity_poly.pdbx_seq_one_letter_code
_entity_poly.pdbx_strand_id
1 'polypeptide(L)'
;MRFHFPVAAVLALAGLISAQSTGIQTTPCVNSGVCGSNNQCKCLPGFGGLDCSLMSCGSPLKEISQRPTVESGSICTTCDEGFGGANCNVCETDAACAADTSRPSMFGDEKMVCNKKPEVFYNAFMTCDVNTPQLAALFPGNYALSLNLDVKNRTIKAQLWMDNNEQFFCDIGACNIATTELEGKIKTSWECPELKCTCITSPTKLCGGIPTPAKIDLKSTIPQLTGPFSLSCPHNSTTCAFRIAALDGLLPNGLEMVNCKSGECVYPTEMSSSITSLKKTMPVGVIICLGILGALVLFLIVVCSIAKRNQIVLSRTPYTLNNEAASLEFRN
;
A
#
# COMPACT_ATOMS: atom_id res chain seq x y z
N MET A 1 -75.25 24.46 39.28
CA MET A 1 -76.34 23.66 38.69
C MET A 1 -75.72 22.39 38.12
N ARG A 2 -76.21 21.22 38.57
CA ARG A 2 -75.91 19.90 37.99
C ARG A 2 -76.68 19.71 36.66
N PHE A 3 -76.35 18.60 35.98
CA PHE A 3 -77.04 17.89 34.87
C PHE A 3 -76.32 18.02 33.53
N HIS A 4 -76.16 16.99 32.71
CA HIS A 4 -76.16 15.52 32.84
C HIS A 4 -75.45 15.05 31.55
N PHE A 5 -74.66 13.97 31.60
CA PHE A 5 -74.10 13.31 30.40
C PHE A 5 -75.21 12.76 29.50
N PRO A 6 -74.92 12.58 28.20
CA PRO A 6 -75.17 11.28 27.61
C PRO A 6 -73.94 10.67 26.94
N VAL A 7 -73.87 9.37 27.12
CA VAL A 7 -72.96 8.38 26.57
C VAL A 7 -73.34 8.11 25.11
N ALA A 8 -72.39 8.16 24.18
CA ALA A 8 -72.37 7.29 23.00
C ALA A 8 -70.96 7.30 22.38
N ALA A 9 -70.28 6.17 22.55
CA ALA A 9 -68.99 5.85 21.99
C ALA A 9 -69.11 5.49 20.51
N VAL A 10 -68.22 6.02 19.66
CA VAL A 10 -67.54 5.27 18.58
C VAL A 10 -66.19 5.96 18.34
N LEU A 11 -65.14 5.47 19.00
CA LEU A 11 -63.74 5.76 18.67
C LEU A 11 -63.40 4.99 17.40
N ALA A 12 -63.39 5.67 16.24
CA ALA A 12 -62.68 5.18 15.06
C ALA A 12 -61.19 5.51 15.21
N LEU A 13 -60.46 4.71 15.99
CA LEU A 13 -59.01 4.61 15.84
C LEU A 13 -58.77 3.91 14.49
N ALA A 14 -58.59 4.69 13.44
CA ALA A 14 -57.95 4.21 12.23
C ALA A 14 -56.48 3.94 12.60
N GLY A 15 -56.20 2.72 13.05
CA GLY A 15 -54.85 2.22 13.20
C GLY A 15 -54.16 2.26 11.85
N LEU A 16 -53.23 3.21 11.68
CA LEU A 16 -52.15 3.07 10.72
C LEU A 16 -51.32 1.87 11.20
N ILE A 17 -51.71 0.68 10.75
CA ILE A 17 -50.82 -0.47 10.73
C ILE A 17 -49.74 -0.10 9.72
N SER A 18 -48.68 0.57 10.20
CA SER A 18 -47.41 0.55 9.51
C SER A 18 -47.08 -0.93 9.36
N ALA A 19 -47.21 -1.45 8.14
CA ALA A 19 -46.60 -2.71 7.78
C ALA A 19 -45.12 -2.55 8.07
N GLN A 20 -44.71 -3.01 9.26
CA GLN A 20 -43.32 -3.34 9.51
C GLN A 20 -43.05 -4.47 8.54
N SER A 21 -42.54 -4.08 7.37
CA SER A 21 -41.67 -4.91 6.58
C SER A 21 -40.69 -5.52 7.59
N THR A 22 -40.91 -6.78 7.95
CA THR A 22 -39.84 -7.67 8.38
C THR A 22 -38.98 -7.91 7.14
N GLY A 23 -38.41 -6.83 6.61
CA GLY A 23 -37.26 -6.90 5.76
C GLY A 23 -36.22 -7.53 6.65
N ILE A 24 -35.82 -8.76 6.33
CA ILE A 24 -34.56 -9.31 6.76
C ILE A 24 -33.56 -8.18 6.51
N GLN A 25 -33.06 -7.57 7.58
CA GLN A 25 -31.98 -6.60 7.49
C GLN A 25 -30.80 -7.44 7.04
N THR A 26 -30.62 -7.52 5.72
CA THR A 26 -29.42 -8.12 5.13
C THR A 26 -28.29 -7.21 5.57
N THR A 27 -27.65 -7.54 6.68
CA THR A 27 -26.40 -6.89 7.06
C THR A 27 -25.44 -7.14 5.90
N PRO A 28 -25.07 -6.11 5.11
CA PRO A 28 -24.18 -6.32 3.98
C PRO A 28 -22.84 -6.81 4.54
N CYS A 29 -22.28 -7.85 3.93
CA CYS A 29 -20.94 -8.30 4.29
C CYS A 29 -19.95 -7.14 4.10
N VAL A 30 -19.13 -6.88 5.11
CA VAL A 30 -18.03 -5.91 5.04
C VAL A 30 -16.73 -6.61 4.66
N ASN A 31 -15.65 -5.84 4.49
CA ASN A 31 -14.29 -6.39 4.27
C ASN A 31 -14.19 -7.35 3.08
N SER A 32 -14.90 -7.02 2.01
CA SER A 32 -15.04 -7.83 0.79
C SER A 32 -15.57 -9.26 1.04
N GLY A 33 -16.30 -9.47 2.14
CA GLY A 33 -17.05 -10.70 2.38
C GLY A 33 -18.15 -10.91 1.32
N VAL A 34 -18.42 -12.17 1.00
CA VAL A 34 -19.42 -12.54 -0.01
C VAL A 34 -20.66 -13.14 0.66
N CYS A 35 -21.86 -12.65 0.32
CA CYS A 35 -23.11 -13.20 0.82
C CYS A 35 -23.30 -14.65 0.35
N GLY A 36 -23.39 -15.59 1.29
CA GLY A 36 -23.77 -16.97 1.03
C GLY A 36 -25.28 -17.15 0.92
N SER A 37 -25.71 -18.37 0.53
CA SER A 37 -27.11 -18.74 0.30
C SER A 37 -28.03 -18.61 1.52
N ASN A 38 -27.47 -18.58 2.73
CA ASN A 38 -28.20 -18.56 4.00
C ASN A 38 -28.11 -17.19 4.72
N ASN A 39 -27.85 -16.09 3.99
CA ASN A 39 -27.55 -14.77 4.57
C ASN A 39 -26.36 -14.77 5.55
N GLN A 40 -25.46 -15.75 5.43
CA GLN A 40 -24.20 -15.80 6.15
C GLN A 40 -23.08 -15.33 5.24
N CYS A 41 -22.22 -14.44 5.76
CA CYS A 41 -21.08 -13.95 5.01
C CYS A 41 -19.95 -14.98 4.95
N LYS A 42 -19.40 -15.19 3.75
CA LYS A 42 -18.14 -15.89 3.55
C LYS A 42 -17.01 -14.87 3.67
N CYS A 43 -16.34 -14.89 4.81
CA CYS A 43 -15.29 -13.93 5.15
C CYS A 43 -13.94 -14.33 4.56
N LEU A 44 -13.12 -13.34 4.26
CA LEU A 44 -11.74 -13.55 3.88
C LEU A 44 -10.92 -14.03 5.10
N PRO A 45 -9.76 -14.68 4.90
CA PRO A 45 -8.86 -14.99 6.00
C PRO A 45 -8.48 -13.75 6.82
N GLY A 46 -8.53 -13.89 8.15
CA GLY A 46 -8.34 -12.78 9.10
C GLY A 46 -9.63 -12.08 9.53
N PHE A 47 -10.78 -12.44 8.93
CA PHE A 47 -12.09 -11.87 9.24
C PHE A 47 -13.11 -12.94 9.62
N GLY A 48 -14.05 -12.55 10.47
CA GLY A 48 -15.15 -13.40 10.89
C GLY A 48 -16.31 -12.60 11.48
N GLY A 49 -17.19 -13.29 12.17
CA GLY A 49 -18.48 -12.75 12.60
C GLY A 49 -19.53 -12.90 11.50
N LEU A 50 -20.76 -12.49 11.81
CA LEU A 50 -21.90 -12.67 10.90
C LEU A 50 -21.77 -11.85 9.61
N ASP A 51 -21.09 -10.71 9.68
CA ASP A 51 -20.92 -9.74 8.59
C ASP A 51 -19.46 -9.52 8.15
N CYS A 52 -18.50 -10.29 8.68
CA CYS A 52 -17.05 -10.13 8.45
C CYS A 52 -16.41 -8.88 9.08
N SER A 53 -17.07 -8.22 10.05
CA SER A 53 -16.54 -7.04 10.74
C SER A 53 -15.59 -7.35 11.91
N LEU A 54 -15.53 -8.62 12.35
CA LEU A 54 -14.68 -9.02 13.46
C LEU A 54 -13.34 -9.55 12.95
N MET A 55 -12.29 -9.33 13.74
CA MET A 55 -11.02 -10.01 13.57
C MET A 55 -11.23 -11.51 13.83
N SER A 56 -10.80 -12.33 12.87
CA SER A 56 -10.69 -13.78 13.03
C SER A 56 -9.22 -14.17 13.21
N CYS A 57 -8.95 -14.92 14.25
CA CYS A 57 -7.64 -15.43 14.61
C CYS A 57 -7.48 -16.86 14.12
N GLY A 58 -6.29 -17.16 13.61
CA GLY A 58 -5.86 -18.52 13.33
C GLY A 58 -5.36 -18.69 11.90
N SER A 59 -4.74 -19.84 11.65
CA SER A 59 -4.11 -20.12 10.38
C SER A 59 -5.11 -20.06 9.22
N PRO A 60 -4.72 -19.51 8.04
CA PRO A 60 -5.52 -19.57 6.83
C PRO A 60 -5.74 -21.01 6.33
N LEU A 61 -5.07 -22.01 6.90
CA LEU A 61 -5.21 -23.42 6.55
C LEU A 61 -6.42 -24.11 7.19
N LYS A 62 -6.98 -23.52 8.26
CA LYS A 62 -8.21 -24.03 8.89
C LYS A 62 -9.44 -23.57 8.14
N GLU A 63 -10.53 -24.32 8.22
CA GLU A 63 -11.82 -23.86 7.71
C GLU A 63 -12.25 -22.55 8.41
N ILE A 64 -12.90 -21.64 7.68
CA ILE A 64 -13.31 -20.33 8.23
C ILE A 64 -14.15 -20.49 9.51
N SER A 65 -15.02 -21.51 9.56
CA SER A 65 -15.87 -21.80 10.72
C SER A 65 -15.11 -22.26 11.97
N GLN A 66 -13.86 -22.69 11.82
CA GLN A 66 -13.01 -23.17 12.91
C GLN A 66 -12.08 -22.07 13.46
N ARG A 67 -12.06 -20.89 12.82
CA ARG A 67 -11.19 -19.80 13.23
C ARG A 67 -11.91 -18.92 14.25
N PRO A 68 -11.42 -18.85 15.50
CA PRO A 68 -12.06 -18.02 16.53
C PRO A 68 -12.10 -16.54 16.11
N THR A 69 -13.13 -15.83 16.56
CA THR A 69 -13.22 -14.37 16.41
C THR A 69 -12.98 -13.69 17.73
N VAL A 70 -12.40 -12.49 17.69
CA VAL A 70 -12.23 -11.65 18.88
C VAL A 70 -13.10 -10.41 18.80
N GLU A 71 -13.48 -9.89 19.96
CA GLU A 71 -14.21 -8.63 20.06
C GLU A 71 -13.35 -7.45 19.57
N SER A 72 -14.00 -6.35 19.18
CA SER A 72 -13.31 -5.14 18.74
C SER A 72 -12.38 -4.59 19.82
N GLY A 73 -11.15 -4.23 19.43
CA GLY A 73 -10.12 -3.72 20.35
C GLY A 73 -9.34 -4.81 21.09
N SER A 74 -9.71 -6.07 20.91
CA SER A 74 -8.94 -7.23 21.40
C SER A 74 -7.90 -7.68 20.36
N ILE A 75 -6.96 -8.51 20.79
CA ILE A 75 -5.93 -9.12 19.94
C ILE A 75 -6.07 -10.63 19.93
N CYS A 76 -5.51 -11.26 18.90
CA CYS A 76 -5.27 -12.70 18.93
C CYS A 76 -4.19 -13.03 19.96
N THR A 77 -4.56 -13.70 21.06
CA THR A 77 -3.61 -14.07 22.12
C THR A 77 -2.88 -15.39 21.84
N THR A 78 -3.47 -16.24 21.02
CA THR A 78 -2.96 -17.58 20.70
C THR A 78 -3.08 -17.82 19.21
N CYS A 79 -1.95 -18.08 18.56
CA CYS A 79 -1.90 -18.49 17.16
C CYS A 79 -1.68 -19.99 17.04
N ASP A 80 -2.05 -20.55 15.89
CA ASP A 80 -1.68 -21.92 15.54
C ASP A 80 -0.16 -22.06 15.46
N GLU A 81 0.35 -23.26 15.71
CA GLU A 81 1.79 -23.49 15.73
C GLU A 81 2.44 -23.07 14.39
N GLY A 82 3.46 -22.22 14.48
CA GLY A 82 4.17 -21.69 13.32
C GLY A 82 3.40 -20.64 12.51
N PHE A 83 2.31 -20.08 13.04
CA PHE A 83 1.64 -18.90 12.50
C PHE A 83 1.72 -17.71 13.48
N GLY A 84 1.67 -16.50 12.93
CA GLY A 84 1.76 -15.25 13.68
C GLY A 84 1.13 -14.07 12.97
N GLY A 85 1.49 -12.87 13.42
CA GLY A 85 0.92 -11.60 12.97
C GLY A 85 -0.39 -11.24 13.65
N ALA A 86 -0.94 -10.05 13.35
CA ALA A 86 -2.10 -9.49 14.06
C ALA A 86 -3.33 -10.41 14.03
N ASN A 87 -3.54 -11.12 12.91
CA ASN A 87 -4.66 -12.04 12.70
C ASN A 87 -4.24 -13.53 12.79
N CYS A 88 -3.02 -13.84 13.24
CA CYS A 88 -2.45 -15.19 13.23
C CYS A 88 -2.47 -15.89 11.86
N ASN A 89 -2.37 -15.12 10.77
CA ASN A 89 -2.48 -15.61 9.39
C ASN A 89 -1.16 -15.59 8.62
N VAL A 90 -0.08 -15.07 9.21
CA VAL A 90 1.25 -15.03 8.60
C VAL A 90 2.00 -16.30 9.00
N CYS A 91 2.42 -17.14 8.04
CA CYS A 91 3.27 -18.27 8.38
C CYS A 91 4.63 -17.79 8.92
N GLU A 92 5.18 -18.48 9.91
CA GLU A 92 6.48 -18.20 10.52
C GLU A 92 7.42 -19.42 10.47
N THR A 93 6.94 -20.62 10.11
CA THR A 93 7.79 -21.82 9.97
C THR A 93 7.36 -22.68 8.78
N ASP A 94 8.30 -23.42 8.19
CA ASP A 94 8.00 -24.35 7.09
C ASP A 94 7.10 -25.49 7.54
N ALA A 95 7.24 -25.94 8.79
CA ALA A 95 6.38 -26.96 9.40
C ALA A 95 4.90 -26.56 9.41
N ALA A 96 4.60 -25.27 9.55
CA ALA A 96 3.25 -24.74 9.52
C ALA A 96 2.59 -24.92 8.14
N CYS A 97 3.37 -24.74 7.07
CA CYS A 97 2.92 -24.90 5.69
C CYS A 97 2.95 -26.35 5.19
N ALA A 98 3.75 -27.22 5.82
CA ALA A 98 3.94 -28.59 5.38
C ALA A 98 2.66 -29.46 5.38
N ALA A 99 1.64 -29.05 6.13
CA ALA A 99 0.33 -29.71 6.20
C ALA A 99 -0.70 -29.10 5.21
N ASP A 100 -0.35 -28.03 4.50
CA ASP A 100 -1.24 -27.40 3.53
C ASP A 100 -1.41 -28.32 2.30
N THR A 101 -2.65 -28.76 2.07
CA THR A 101 -3.06 -29.58 0.92
C THR A 101 -4.06 -28.83 0.02
N SER A 102 -4.24 -27.53 0.24
CA SER A 102 -5.20 -26.71 -0.51
C SER A 102 -4.90 -26.62 -2.01
N ARG A 103 -3.64 -26.84 -2.40
CA ARG A 103 -3.19 -26.88 -3.79
C ARG A 103 -2.33 -28.12 -4.02
N PRO A 104 -2.47 -28.83 -5.16
CA PRO A 104 -1.60 -29.94 -5.48
C PRO A 104 -0.20 -29.46 -5.92
N SER A 105 0.85 -30.20 -5.55
CA SER A 105 2.19 -29.99 -6.10
C SER A 105 2.23 -30.36 -7.59
N MET A 106 2.97 -29.58 -8.39
CA MET A 106 3.19 -29.86 -9.80
C MET A 106 4.04 -31.11 -10.06
N PHE A 107 4.97 -31.44 -9.16
CA PHE A 107 5.97 -32.50 -9.34
C PHE A 107 5.74 -33.74 -8.46
N GLY A 108 4.68 -33.73 -7.63
CA GLY A 108 4.36 -34.82 -6.70
C GLY A 108 5.29 -34.86 -5.47
N ASP A 109 4.72 -35.27 -4.33
CA ASP A 109 5.40 -35.48 -3.03
C ASP A 109 6.13 -34.29 -2.37
N GLU A 110 6.10 -33.11 -3.00
CA GLU A 110 6.63 -31.89 -2.39
C GLU A 110 5.71 -31.36 -1.28
N LYS A 111 6.31 -30.71 -0.26
CA LYS A 111 5.58 -30.01 0.79
C LYS A 111 5.79 -28.51 0.64
N MET A 112 4.75 -27.73 0.92
CA MET A 112 4.89 -26.28 0.96
C MET A 112 5.81 -25.85 2.11
N VAL A 113 6.55 -24.78 1.88
CA VAL A 113 7.41 -24.11 2.86
C VAL A 113 6.91 -22.69 3.08
N CYS A 114 7.35 -22.06 4.17
CA CYS A 114 6.95 -20.70 4.49
C CYS A 114 7.92 -19.71 3.83
N ASN A 115 7.51 -19.13 2.70
CA ASN A 115 8.18 -17.99 2.11
C ASN A 115 7.93 -16.74 2.94
N LYS A 116 8.97 -16.25 3.60
CA LYS A 116 8.92 -15.04 4.45
C LYS A 116 9.33 -13.77 3.73
N LYS A 117 9.78 -13.86 2.48
CA LYS A 117 10.21 -12.68 1.71
C LYS A 117 8.98 -11.90 1.22
N PRO A 118 9.14 -10.61 0.89
CA PRO A 118 8.04 -9.82 0.33
C PRO A 118 7.61 -10.21 -1.09
N GLU A 119 8.40 -11.02 -1.78
CA GLU A 119 8.00 -11.61 -3.06
C GLU A 119 6.90 -12.64 -2.84
N VAL A 120 5.84 -12.55 -3.62
CA VAL A 120 4.65 -13.40 -3.50
C VAL A 120 4.48 -14.16 -4.80
N PHE A 121 4.20 -15.46 -4.71
CA PHE A 121 4.04 -16.33 -5.87
C PHE A 121 2.57 -16.70 -6.13
N TYR A 122 1.76 -16.72 -5.08
CA TYR A 122 0.36 -17.12 -5.10
C TYR A 122 -0.49 -16.23 -4.19
N ASN A 123 -0.36 -16.38 -2.87
CA ASN A 123 -1.10 -15.61 -1.87
C ASN A 123 -0.26 -15.47 -0.59
N ALA A 124 -0.02 -14.22 -0.17
CA ALA A 124 0.70 -13.93 1.05
C ALA A 124 -0.13 -13.10 2.03
N PHE A 125 0.16 -13.27 3.31
CA PHE A 125 -0.30 -12.38 4.37
C PHE A 125 0.88 -11.56 4.87
N MET A 126 0.64 -10.27 5.10
CA MET A 126 1.64 -9.36 5.65
C MET A 126 1.02 -8.54 6.78
N THR A 127 1.79 -8.33 7.85
CA THR A 127 1.42 -7.40 8.91
C THR A 127 2.59 -6.48 9.21
N CYS A 128 2.32 -5.20 9.43
CA CYS A 128 3.35 -4.20 9.76
C CYS A 128 2.80 -3.17 10.73
N ASP A 129 3.68 -2.59 11.54
CA ASP A 129 3.39 -1.36 12.26
C ASP A 129 3.46 -0.18 11.29
N VAL A 130 2.69 0.88 11.53
CA VAL A 130 2.74 2.10 10.73
C VAL A 130 3.39 3.21 11.55
N ASN A 131 4.56 3.66 11.11
CA ASN A 131 5.28 4.78 11.70
C ASN A 131 4.95 6.05 10.92
N THR A 132 3.93 6.80 11.33
CA THR A 132 3.56 8.03 10.63
C THR A 132 3.21 9.15 11.61
N PRO A 133 4.19 10.02 11.97
CA PRO A 133 4.00 11.11 12.92
C PRO A 133 2.86 12.07 12.54
N GLN A 134 2.65 12.30 11.25
CA GLN A 134 1.60 13.18 10.72
C GLN A 134 0.20 12.65 11.08
N LEU A 135 0.00 11.35 10.92
CA LEU A 135 -1.26 10.69 11.25
C LEU A 135 -1.45 10.64 12.77
N ALA A 136 -0.41 10.28 13.50
CA ALA A 136 -0.41 10.24 14.96
C ALA A 136 -0.66 11.62 15.62
N ALA A 137 -0.27 12.72 14.96
CA ALA A 137 -0.53 14.08 15.43
C ALA A 137 -2.02 14.47 15.38
N LEU A 138 -2.76 13.94 14.40
CA LEU A 138 -4.20 14.18 14.25
C LEU A 138 -5.03 13.18 15.06
N PHE A 139 -4.58 11.93 15.07
CA PHE A 139 -5.22 10.81 15.74
C PHE A 139 -4.16 10.03 16.54
N PRO A 140 -3.96 10.36 17.82
CA PRO A 140 -2.99 9.64 18.64
C PRO A 140 -3.40 8.18 18.86
N GLY A 141 -2.48 7.24 18.61
CA GLY A 141 -2.71 5.80 18.77
C GLY A 141 -1.61 4.97 18.11
N ASN A 142 -1.64 3.66 18.35
CA ASN A 142 -0.77 2.73 17.65
C ASN A 142 -1.45 2.22 16.39
N TYR A 143 -0.70 2.19 15.28
CA TYR A 143 -1.24 1.82 13.98
C TYR A 143 -0.58 0.57 13.44
N ALA A 144 -1.38 -0.28 12.82
CA ALA A 144 -0.91 -1.44 12.09
C ALA A 144 -1.65 -1.59 10.76
N LEU A 145 -0.98 -2.14 9.77
CA LEU A 145 -1.57 -2.59 8.52
C LEU A 145 -1.54 -4.11 8.45
N SER A 146 -2.67 -4.72 8.11
CA SER A 146 -2.75 -6.11 7.67
C SER A 146 -3.07 -6.15 6.19
N LEU A 147 -2.30 -6.92 5.41
CA LEU A 147 -2.46 -7.05 3.98
C LEU A 147 -2.66 -8.53 3.59
N ASN A 148 -3.59 -8.76 2.68
CA ASN A 148 -3.68 -9.99 1.89
C ASN A 148 -3.26 -9.66 0.46
N LEU A 149 -2.20 -10.30 -0.02
CA LEU A 149 -1.57 -10.08 -1.32
C LEU A 149 -1.91 -11.27 -2.22
N ASP A 150 -2.73 -11.07 -3.25
CA ASP A 150 -3.17 -12.14 -4.15
C ASP A 150 -2.65 -11.91 -5.56
N VAL A 151 -1.67 -12.72 -5.96
CA VAL A 151 -1.00 -12.63 -7.26
C VAL A 151 -1.93 -13.09 -8.38
N LYS A 152 -2.69 -14.16 -8.13
CA LYS A 152 -3.59 -14.77 -9.13
C LYS A 152 -4.69 -13.80 -9.53
N ASN A 153 -5.30 -13.14 -8.56
CA ASN A 153 -6.37 -12.16 -8.78
C ASN A 153 -5.83 -10.75 -9.03
N ARG A 154 -4.53 -10.52 -8.82
CA ARG A 154 -3.88 -9.19 -8.91
C ARG A 154 -4.56 -8.17 -8.01
N THR A 155 -4.80 -8.56 -6.77
CA THR A 155 -5.50 -7.73 -5.77
C THR A 155 -4.73 -7.67 -4.47
N ILE A 156 -4.93 -6.57 -3.75
CA ILE A 156 -4.49 -6.42 -2.36
C ILE A 156 -5.73 -6.07 -1.54
N LYS A 157 -5.90 -6.74 -0.40
CA LYS A 157 -6.88 -6.33 0.62
C LYS A 157 -6.10 -5.75 1.78
N ALA A 158 -6.34 -4.48 2.09
CA ALA A 158 -5.60 -3.76 3.12
C ALA A 158 -6.51 -3.32 4.26
N GLN A 159 -6.06 -3.50 5.48
CA GLN A 159 -6.78 -3.13 6.70
C GLN A 159 -5.91 -2.20 7.54
N LEU A 160 -6.45 -1.03 7.89
CA LEU A 160 -5.81 -0.17 8.88
C LEU A 160 -6.42 -0.42 10.25
N TRP A 161 -5.55 -0.75 11.20
CA TRP A 161 -5.89 -0.92 12.61
C TRP A 161 -5.36 0.26 13.41
N MET A 162 -6.14 0.71 14.38
CA MET A 162 -5.72 1.65 15.42
C MET A 162 -6.08 1.06 16.78
N ASP A 163 -5.09 0.90 17.66
CA ASP A 163 -5.27 0.32 18.99
C ASP A 163 -6.08 -1.00 18.94
N ASN A 164 -5.74 -1.87 17.97
CA ASN A 164 -6.42 -3.15 17.70
C ASN A 164 -7.90 -3.06 17.26
N ASN A 165 -8.39 -1.87 16.92
CA ASN A 165 -9.69 -1.66 16.31
C ASN A 165 -9.52 -1.41 14.81
N GLU A 166 -10.19 -2.18 13.97
CA GLU A 166 -10.20 -1.93 12.52
C GLU A 166 -10.85 -0.57 12.26
N GLN A 167 -10.22 0.27 11.44
CA GLN A 167 -10.68 1.63 11.18
C GLN A 167 -11.36 1.72 9.81
N PHE A 168 -10.64 1.28 8.79
CA PHE A 168 -11.12 1.17 7.43
C PHE A 168 -10.42 0.04 6.70
N PHE A 169 -11.08 -0.40 5.63
CA PHE A 169 -10.64 -1.46 4.74
C PHE A 169 -10.51 -0.90 3.32
N CYS A 170 -9.52 -1.36 2.57
CA CYS A 170 -9.35 -1.02 1.16
C CYS A 170 -9.27 -2.29 0.30
N ASP A 171 -10.10 -2.31 -0.74
CA ASP A 171 -10.02 -3.24 -1.86
C ASP A 171 -9.20 -2.61 -2.97
N ILE A 172 -8.05 -3.20 -3.28
CA ILE A 172 -7.08 -2.69 -4.25
C ILE A 172 -6.97 -3.71 -5.37
N GLY A 173 -7.04 -3.24 -6.62
CA GLY A 173 -7.19 -4.11 -7.78
C GLY A 173 -6.34 -3.71 -8.98
N ALA A 174 -6.37 -4.59 -9.98
CA ALA A 174 -5.66 -4.45 -11.25
C ALA A 174 -4.13 -4.23 -11.06
N CYS A 175 -3.56 -4.86 -10.03
CA CYS A 175 -2.17 -4.66 -9.66
C CYS A 175 -1.20 -5.25 -10.70
N ASN A 176 -0.16 -4.50 -11.03
CA ASN A 176 1.05 -5.02 -11.66
C ASN A 176 2.10 -5.29 -10.59
N ILE A 177 2.72 -6.47 -10.64
CA ILE A 177 3.64 -6.97 -9.61
C ILE A 177 4.99 -7.17 -10.27
N ALA A 178 6.04 -6.62 -9.67
CA ALA A 178 7.39 -6.77 -10.19
C ALA A 178 8.39 -6.95 -9.05
N THR A 179 9.25 -7.98 -9.17
CA THR A 179 10.48 -8.10 -8.40
C THR A 179 11.63 -7.57 -9.24
N THR A 180 12.29 -6.52 -8.74
CA THR A 180 13.38 -5.83 -9.45
C THR A 180 14.64 -5.85 -8.62
N GLU A 181 15.78 -5.95 -9.28
CA GLU A 181 17.10 -5.83 -8.67
C GLU A 181 17.80 -4.60 -9.23
N LEU A 182 18.24 -3.70 -8.36
CA LEU A 182 19.06 -2.55 -8.74
C LEU A 182 20.30 -2.52 -7.85
N GLU A 183 21.48 -2.70 -8.46
CA GLU A 183 22.77 -2.67 -7.74
C GLU A 183 22.82 -3.64 -6.54
N GLY A 184 22.30 -4.87 -6.72
CA GLY A 184 22.23 -5.89 -5.65
C GLY A 184 21.10 -5.67 -4.63
N LYS A 185 20.28 -4.62 -4.78
CA LYS A 185 19.10 -4.40 -3.93
C LYS A 185 17.87 -4.95 -4.62
N ILE A 186 17.32 -6.02 -4.08
CA ILE A 186 16.09 -6.66 -4.57
C ILE A 186 14.89 -6.04 -3.84
N LYS A 187 13.86 -5.68 -4.60
CA LYS A 187 12.58 -5.20 -4.06
C LYS A 187 11.43 -5.79 -4.85
N THR A 188 10.34 -6.09 -4.17
CA THR A 188 9.05 -6.40 -4.79
C THR A 188 8.15 -5.17 -4.70
N SER A 189 7.51 -4.80 -5.80
CA SER A 189 6.61 -3.66 -5.89
C SER A 189 5.29 -4.06 -6.51
N TRP A 190 4.20 -3.56 -5.93
CA TRP A 190 2.83 -3.67 -6.43
C TRP A 190 2.37 -2.29 -6.83
N GLU A 191 1.99 -2.13 -8.09
CA GLU A 191 1.46 -0.88 -8.65
C GLU A 191 0.03 -1.12 -9.10
N CYS A 192 -0.94 -0.51 -8.43
CA CYS A 192 -2.35 -0.82 -8.60
C CYS A 192 -3.11 0.47 -9.00
N PRO A 193 -3.73 0.53 -10.18
CA PRO A 193 -4.47 1.71 -10.61
C PRO A 193 -5.80 1.86 -9.87
N GLU A 194 -6.37 0.76 -9.38
CA GLU A 194 -7.68 0.73 -8.73
C GLU A 194 -7.54 0.60 -7.22
N LEU A 195 -8.29 1.44 -6.50
CA LEU A 195 -8.38 1.47 -5.04
C LEU A 195 -9.80 1.88 -4.67
N LYS A 196 -10.42 1.14 -3.74
CA LYS A 196 -11.68 1.50 -3.13
C LYS A 196 -11.62 1.22 -1.63
N CYS A 197 -11.74 2.26 -0.82
CA CYS A 197 -11.75 2.12 0.63
C CYS A 197 -13.14 2.33 1.23
N THR A 198 -13.38 1.72 2.38
CA THR A 198 -14.62 1.81 3.14
C THR A 198 -14.33 1.86 4.63
N CYS A 199 -14.99 2.75 5.36
CA CYS A 199 -15.03 2.69 6.81
C CYS A 199 -15.81 1.47 7.29
N ILE A 200 -15.39 0.88 8.42
CA ILE A 200 -16.10 -0.23 9.06
C ILE A 200 -17.43 0.24 9.67
N THR A 201 -18.39 -0.68 9.83
CA THR A 201 -19.81 -0.44 10.15
C THR A 201 -20.12 0.04 11.58
N SER A 202 -19.13 0.35 12.40
CA SER A 202 -19.28 1.08 13.67
C SER A 202 -18.47 2.38 13.62
N PRO A 203 -18.88 3.48 14.26
CA PRO A 203 -18.10 4.71 14.19
C PRO A 203 -16.75 4.50 14.89
N THR A 204 -15.71 4.30 14.08
CA THR A 204 -14.32 4.12 14.50
C THR A 204 -13.66 5.48 14.69
N LYS A 205 -12.55 5.55 15.42
CA LYS A 205 -11.89 6.84 15.73
C LYS A 205 -11.57 7.66 14.48
N LEU A 206 -11.16 7.05 13.37
CA LEU A 206 -10.93 7.78 12.11
C LEU A 206 -12.22 8.08 11.32
N CYS A 207 -13.29 7.31 11.52
CA CYS A 207 -14.54 7.39 10.75
C CYS A 207 -15.72 7.90 11.60
N GLY A 208 -15.48 8.90 12.45
CA GLY A 208 -16.54 9.64 13.17
C GLY A 208 -16.88 9.12 14.58
N GLY A 209 -16.05 8.26 15.17
CA GLY A 209 -16.18 7.75 16.54
C GLY A 209 -15.83 8.75 17.64
N ILE A 210 -16.49 8.61 18.79
CA ILE A 210 -16.26 9.36 20.05
C ILE A 210 -15.34 8.49 20.95
N PRO A 211 -14.43 9.04 21.79
CA PRO A 211 -14.25 10.45 22.12
C PRO A 211 -13.13 11.17 21.35
N THR A 212 -13.45 12.42 21.06
CA THR A 212 -12.61 13.47 20.49
C THR A 212 -11.35 13.68 21.33
N PRO A 213 -10.19 13.59 20.68
CA PRO A 213 -9.62 14.84 20.19
C PRO A 213 -9.56 14.94 18.66
N ALA A 214 -10.08 13.95 17.93
CA ALA A 214 -10.11 13.96 16.48
C ALA A 214 -10.84 15.22 15.96
N LYS A 215 -10.08 16.20 15.46
CA LYS A 215 -10.59 17.46 14.91
C LYS A 215 -11.24 17.27 13.53
N ILE A 216 -11.12 16.08 12.95
CA ILE A 216 -11.45 15.77 11.56
C ILE A 216 -12.13 14.39 11.52
N ASP A 217 -13.22 14.28 10.76
CA ASP A 217 -13.91 13.02 10.46
C ASP A 217 -13.56 12.59 9.03
N LEU A 218 -13.01 11.39 8.86
CA LEU A 218 -12.63 10.87 7.54
C LEU A 218 -13.72 9.99 6.91
N LYS A 219 -14.90 9.84 7.54
CA LYS A 219 -15.99 8.98 7.04
C LYS A 219 -16.40 9.27 5.60
N SER A 220 -16.41 10.54 5.19
CA SER A 220 -16.67 10.93 3.79
C SER A 220 -15.42 10.91 2.91
N THR A 221 -14.23 11.07 3.49
CA THR A 221 -12.96 11.15 2.76
C THR A 221 -12.47 9.77 2.34
N ILE A 222 -12.54 8.77 3.23
CA ILE A 222 -12.06 7.40 2.96
C ILE A 222 -12.73 6.80 1.70
N PRO A 223 -14.06 6.86 1.52
CA PRO A 223 -14.70 6.34 0.31
C PRO A 223 -14.39 7.11 -0.97
N GLN A 224 -13.86 8.33 -0.86
CA GLN A 224 -13.45 9.15 -2.00
C GLN A 224 -11.98 8.94 -2.38
N LEU A 225 -11.22 8.15 -1.62
CA LEU A 225 -9.86 7.81 -1.98
C LEU A 225 -9.86 6.97 -3.26
N THR A 226 -9.28 7.54 -4.31
CA THR A 226 -9.03 6.88 -5.58
C THR A 226 -7.54 6.60 -5.74
N GLY A 227 -7.22 5.60 -6.56
CA GLY A 227 -5.84 5.29 -6.93
C GLY A 227 -5.14 6.43 -7.69
N PRO A 228 -3.85 6.25 -8.05
CA PRO A 228 -3.10 4.99 -7.95
C PRO A 228 -2.60 4.67 -6.53
N PHE A 229 -2.45 3.37 -6.28
CA PHE A 229 -1.85 2.79 -5.07
C PHE A 229 -0.51 2.13 -5.42
N SER A 230 0.49 2.28 -4.55
CA SER A 230 1.77 1.57 -4.66
C SER A 230 2.22 0.98 -3.32
N LEU A 231 2.68 -0.26 -3.34
CA LEU A 231 3.37 -0.92 -2.23
C LEU A 231 4.78 -1.32 -2.68
N SER A 232 5.82 -0.90 -1.97
CA SER A 232 7.21 -1.27 -2.28
C SER A 232 7.93 -1.81 -1.06
N CYS A 233 8.44 -3.04 -1.17
CA CYS A 233 9.09 -3.77 -0.09
C CYS A 233 10.47 -4.30 -0.53
N PRO A 234 11.58 -3.76 -0.01
CA PRO A 234 12.91 -4.34 -0.17
C PRO A 234 13.03 -5.70 0.52
N HIS A 235 13.74 -6.65 -0.10
CA HIS A 235 13.91 -8.01 0.46
C HIS A 235 14.86 -8.07 1.66
N ASN A 236 15.76 -7.10 1.77
CA ASN A 236 16.75 -7.02 2.86
C ASN A 236 16.34 -6.03 3.96
N SER A 237 15.06 -5.65 4.02
CA SER A 237 14.50 -4.76 5.02
C SER A 237 13.18 -5.31 5.56
N THR A 238 12.84 -4.93 6.78
CA THR A 238 11.50 -5.12 7.39
C THR A 238 10.63 -3.88 7.22
N THR A 239 11.03 -2.94 6.36
CA THR A 239 10.29 -1.71 6.09
C THR A 239 9.68 -1.74 4.70
N CYS A 240 8.42 -1.33 4.57
CA CYS A 240 7.76 -1.15 3.28
C CYS A 240 7.22 0.28 3.14
N ALA A 241 7.08 0.73 1.90
CA ALA A 241 6.42 2.00 1.59
C ALA A 241 5.02 1.71 1.04
N PHE A 242 4.00 2.22 1.72
CA PHE A 242 2.60 2.16 1.30
C PHE A 242 2.13 3.54 0.91
N ARG A 243 1.66 3.72 -0.32
CA ARG A 243 1.28 5.05 -0.80
C ARG A 243 -0.03 4.99 -1.56
N ILE A 244 -0.89 5.94 -1.24
CA ILE A 244 -2.11 6.25 -1.97
C ILE A 244 -1.91 7.66 -2.52
N ALA A 245 -1.87 7.82 -3.84
CA ALA A 245 -1.53 9.11 -4.47
C ALA A 245 -2.49 10.25 -4.05
N ALA A 246 -3.76 9.93 -3.82
CA ALA A 246 -4.75 10.89 -3.31
C ALA A 246 -4.39 11.49 -1.94
N LEU A 247 -3.50 10.84 -1.18
CA LEU A 247 -3.03 11.30 0.13
C LEU A 247 -1.67 12.01 0.08
N ASP A 248 -1.05 12.20 -1.09
CA ASP A 248 0.28 12.82 -1.20
C ASP A 248 0.35 14.22 -0.58
N GLY A 249 -0.75 14.98 -0.59
CA GLY A 249 -0.80 16.30 0.07
C GLY A 249 -0.69 16.24 1.60
N LEU A 250 -1.09 15.13 2.22
CA LEU A 250 -1.00 14.90 3.66
C LEU A 250 0.23 14.05 4.03
N LEU A 251 0.55 13.09 3.18
CA LEU A 251 1.57 12.05 3.36
C LEU A 251 2.45 11.98 2.10
N PRO A 252 3.32 12.98 1.86
CA PRO A 252 4.07 13.10 0.61
C PRO A 252 5.03 11.93 0.35
N ASN A 253 5.45 11.24 1.40
CA ASN A 253 6.31 10.05 1.31
C ASN A 253 5.52 8.73 1.45
N GLY A 254 4.18 8.79 1.47
CA GLY A 254 3.33 7.68 1.85
C GLY A 254 3.35 7.39 3.35
N LEU A 255 2.77 6.25 3.71
CA LEU A 255 2.86 5.61 5.03
C LEU A 255 4.10 4.74 5.08
N GLU A 256 5.00 5.05 6.01
CA GLU A 256 6.14 4.18 6.33
C GLU A 256 5.65 3.01 7.18
N MET A 257 5.76 1.81 6.62
CA MET A 257 5.48 0.56 7.32
C MET A 257 6.79 0.00 7.87
N VAL A 258 6.80 -0.35 9.15
CA VAL A 258 7.97 -0.88 9.86
C VAL A 258 7.64 -2.21 10.52
N ASN A 259 8.68 -2.97 10.91
CA ASN A 259 8.54 -4.29 11.52
C ASN A 259 7.66 -5.26 10.72
N CYS A 260 7.69 -5.15 9.39
CA CYS A 260 6.89 -5.96 8.51
C CYS A 260 7.26 -7.44 8.61
N LYS A 261 6.23 -8.26 8.76
CA LYS A 261 6.29 -9.72 8.67
C LYS A 261 5.40 -10.17 7.52
N SER A 262 5.99 -10.85 6.54
CA SER A 262 5.27 -11.50 5.45
C SER A 262 5.41 -13.02 5.54
N GLY A 263 4.40 -13.73 5.06
CA GLY A 263 4.37 -15.18 5.06
C GLY A 263 3.42 -15.71 3.99
N GLU A 264 3.93 -16.65 3.20
CA GLU A 264 3.21 -17.37 2.16
C GLU A 264 3.58 -18.86 2.23
N CYS A 265 2.57 -19.74 2.19
CA CYS A 265 2.79 -21.15 1.98
C CYS A 265 2.89 -21.45 0.49
N VAL A 266 4.08 -21.84 0.03
CA VAL A 266 4.40 -22.03 -1.39
C VAL A 266 5.25 -23.28 -1.59
N TYR A 267 5.08 -23.95 -2.72
CA TYR A 267 5.96 -25.05 -3.08
C TYR A 267 7.35 -24.51 -3.47
N PRO A 268 8.46 -25.10 -2.99
CA PRO A 268 9.79 -24.72 -3.43
C PRO A 268 9.98 -24.66 -4.95
N THR A 269 9.34 -25.56 -5.70
CA THR A 269 9.35 -25.54 -7.17
C THR A 269 8.65 -24.33 -7.80
N GLU A 270 7.70 -23.70 -7.09
CA GLU A 270 6.99 -22.49 -7.53
C GLU A 270 7.81 -21.21 -7.24
N MET A 271 8.83 -21.27 -6.37
CA MET A 271 9.66 -20.12 -5.98
C MET A 271 10.69 -19.71 -7.05
N SER A 272 10.34 -19.84 -8.34
CA SER A 272 11.17 -19.41 -9.46
C SER A 272 10.93 -17.91 -9.72
N SER A 273 11.67 -17.06 -9.00
CA SER A 273 11.57 -15.60 -9.11
C SER A 273 11.98 -15.11 -10.49
N SER A 274 11.11 -14.35 -11.17
CA SER A 274 11.47 -13.59 -12.38
C SER A 274 12.03 -12.22 -11.97
N ILE A 275 13.28 -12.20 -11.49
CA ILE A 275 13.95 -10.96 -11.10
C ILE A 275 14.29 -10.14 -12.35
N THR A 276 13.73 -8.93 -12.45
CA THR A 276 14.12 -7.98 -13.50
C THR A 276 15.30 -7.13 -13.03
N SER A 277 16.48 -7.35 -13.60
CA SER A 277 17.67 -6.56 -13.31
C SER A 277 17.57 -5.18 -13.96
N LEU A 278 17.56 -4.14 -13.13
CA LEU A 278 17.62 -2.74 -13.53
C LEU A 278 19.08 -2.29 -13.49
N LYS A 279 19.58 -1.75 -14.61
CA LYS A 279 20.85 -1.02 -14.63
C LYS A 279 20.58 0.44 -14.34
N LYS A 280 21.30 1.04 -13.39
CA LYS A 280 21.27 2.48 -13.16
C LYS A 280 21.85 3.19 -14.38
N THR A 281 20.99 3.63 -15.29
CA THR A 281 21.41 4.54 -16.36
C THR A 281 21.34 5.96 -15.81
N MET A 282 22.37 6.77 -16.11
CA MET A 282 22.28 8.20 -15.82
C MET A 282 21.08 8.78 -16.58
N PRO A 283 20.33 9.73 -16.00
CA PRO A 283 19.26 10.41 -16.73
C PRO A 283 19.83 10.95 -18.05
N VAL A 284 19.12 10.74 -19.16
CA VAL A 284 19.59 11.09 -20.51
C VAL A 284 20.05 12.56 -20.58
N GLY A 285 19.39 13.46 -19.84
CA GLY A 285 19.77 14.86 -19.74
C GLY A 285 21.18 15.08 -19.16
N VAL A 286 21.62 14.29 -18.18
CA VAL A 286 22.96 14.39 -17.59
C VAL A 286 24.03 14.00 -18.60
N ILE A 287 23.77 12.96 -19.39
CA ILE A 287 24.69 12.50 -20.45
C ILE A 287 24.86 13.58 -21.52
N ILE A 288 23.75 14.21 -21.94
CA ILE A 288 23.77 15.30 -22.92
C ILE A 288 24.53 16.52 -22.36
N CYS A 289 24.26 16.92 -21.12
CA CYS A 289 24.94 18.05 -20.50
C CYS A 289 26.45 17.83 -20.37
N LEU A 290 26.89 16.63 -19.98
CA LEU A 290 28.30 16.27 -19.90
C LEU A 290 28.96 16.27 -21.29
N GLY A 291 28.25 15.81 -22.33
CA GLY A 291 28.72 15.86 -23.71
C GLY A 291 28.95 17.29 -24.20
N ILE A 292 28.00 18.20 -23.96
CA ILE A 292 28.09 19.61 -24.34
C ILE A 292 29.24 20.30 -23.60
N LEU A 293 29.36 20.06 -22.29
CA LEU A 293 30.43 20.64 -21.48
C LEU A 293 31.81 20.16 -21.95
N GLY A 294 31.95 18.88 -22.26
CA GLY A 294 33.19 18.32 -22.83
C GLY A 294 33.58 18.94 -24.17
N ALA A 295 32.60 19.14 -25.07
CA ALA A 295 32.83 19.78 -26.35
C ALA A 295 33.25 21.26 -26.21
N LEU A 296 32.63 22.00 -25.28
CA LEU A 296 32.99 23.39 -24.98
C LEU A 296 34.43 23.51 -24.45
N VAL A 297 34.83 22.63 -23.53
CA VAL A 297 36.20 22.63 -23.00
C VAL A 297 37.21 22.32 -24.11
N LEU A 298 36.94 21.32 -24.95
CA LEU A 298 37.80 21.00 -26.09
C LEU A 298 37.91 22.17 -27.07
N PHE A 299 36.80 22.82 -27.38
CA PHE A 299 36.78 24.00 -28.25
C PHE A 299 37.66 25.13 -27.69
N LEU A 300 37.55 25.43 -26.39
CA LEU A 300 38.38 26.44 -25.73
C LEU A 300 39.87 26.09 -25.79
N ILE A 301 40.23 24.83 -25.54
CA ILE A 301 41.62 24.37 -25.63
C ILE A 301 42.17 24.57 -27.06
N VAL A 302 41.38 24.23 -28.09
CA VAL A 302 41.76 24.42 -29.50
C VAL A 302 41.93 25.90 -29.84
N VAL A 303 40.99 26.76 -29.44
CA VAL A 303 41.09 28.22 -29.67
C VAL A 303 42.30 28.80 -28.96
N CYS A 304 42.54 28.47 -27.69
CA CYS A 304 43.70 28.94 -26.95
C CYS A 304 45.03 28.47 -27.56
N SER A 305 45.08 27.24 -28.08
CA SER A 305 46.29 26.71 -28.70
C SER A 305 46.56 27.34 -30.09
N ILE A 306 45.52 27.66 -30.86
CA ILE A 306 45.64 28.45 -32.10
C ILE A 306 46.10 29.89 -31.78
N ALA A 307 45.47 30.55 -30.81
CA ALA A 307 45.83 31.91 -30.39
C ALA A 307 47.30 32.00 -29.94
N LYS A 308 47.76 31.04 -29.14
CA LYS A 308 49.16 30.95 -28.71
C LYS A 308 50.12 30.76 -29.90
N ARG A 309 49.77 29.93 -30.89
CA ARG A 309 50.56 29.78 -32.12
C ARG A 309 50.65 31.11 -32.89
N ASN A 310 49.53 31.79 -33.08
CA ASN A 310 49.49 33.06 -33.81
C ASN A 310 50.30 34.15 -33.08
N GLN A 311 50.21 34.22 -31.75
CA GLN A 311 51.00 35.16 -30.95
C GLN A 311 52.51 34.90 -31.10
N ILE A 312 52.94 33.63 -31.12
CA ILE A 312 54.35 33.27 -31.37
C ILE A 312 54.79 33.70 -32.77
N VAL A 313 53.96 33.53 -33.79
CA VAL A 313 54.28 33.95 -35.17
C VAL A 313 54.40 35.47 -35.28
N LEU A 314 53.45 36.22 -34.72
CA LEU A 314 53.47 37.69 -34.72
C LEU A 314 54.64 38.28 -33.91
N SER A 315 55.09 37.60 -32.85
CA SER A 315 56.29 38.03 -32.11
C SER A 315 57.58 37.94 -32.94
N ARG A 316 57.57 37.20 -34.05
CA ARG A 316 58.73 36.98 -34.93
C ARG A 316 58.69 37.81 -36.21
N THR A 317 57.61 38.54 -36.49
CA THR A 317 57.58 39.46 -37.63
C THR A 317 58.37 40.73 -37.31
N PRO A 318 59.38 41.10 -38.12
CA PRO A 318 60.16 42.32 -37.91
C PRO A 318 59.28 43.56 -38.17
N TYR A 319 59.39 44.56 -37.29
CA TYR A 319 58.74 45.86 -37.46
C TYR A 319 59.53 46.69 -38.47
N THR A 320 58.87 47.14 -39.54
CA THR A 320 59.42 48.15 -40.44
C THR A 320 59.12 49.53 -39.85
N LEU A 321 60.15 50.18 -39.29
CA LEU A 321 60.08 51.58 -38.89
C LEU A 321 60.17 52.45 -40.15
N ASN A 322 59.02 52.91 -40.64
CA ASN A 322 58.99 53.96 -41.66
C ASN A 322 59.36 55.28 -40.96
N ASN A 323 60.55 55.80 -41.25
CA ASN A 323 61.06 57.04 -40.68
C ASN A 323 60.52 58.32 -41.36
N GLU A 324 59.41 58.22 -42.10
CA GLU A 324 58.69 59.38 -42.60
C GLU A 324 57.22 59.30 -42.18
N ALA A 325 56.80 60.33 -41.44
CA ALA A 325 55.47 60.55 -40.87
C ALA A 325 55.06 59.65 -39.70
N ALA A 326 55.25 60.18 -38.49
CA ALA A 326 54.46 59.80 -37.32
C ALA A 326 52.98 60.15 -37.58
N SER A 327 52.19 59.17 -37.99
CA SER A 327 50.73 59.21 -37.98
C SER A 327 50.22 57.80 -37.64
N LEU A 328 49.63 57.66 -36.45
CA LEU A 328 48.93 56.45 -36.04
C LEU A 328 47.47 56.59 -36.49
N GLU A 329 47.12 55.90 -37.58
CA GLU A 329 45.72 55.68 -37.95
C GLU A 329 45.40 54.19 -37.78
N PHE A 330 44.58 53.86 -36.77
CA PHE A 330 44.00 52.52 -36.63
C PHE A 330 42.72 52.49 -37.49
N ARG A 331 42.77 51.84 -38.66
CA ARG A 331 41.54 51.45 -39.35
C ARG A 331 40.91 50.27 -38.60
N ASN A 332 39.66 50.47 -38.20
CA ASN A 332 38.73 49.41 -37.78
C ASN A 332 38.54 48.37 -38.89
#